data_AF-A0A2B5JYM4-F1
#
_entry.id   AF-A0A2B5JYM4-F1
#
_cell.length_a   1.000
_cell.length_b   1.000
_cell.length_c   1.000
_cell.angle_alpha   90.00
_cell.angle_beta   90.00
_cell.angle_gamma   90.00
#
_symmetry.space_group_name_H-M   'P 1'
#
loop_
_entity.id
_entity.type
_entity.pdbx_description
1 polymer ?
#
loop_
_entity_poly.entity_id
_entity_poly.type
_entity_poly.pdbx_seq_one_letter_code
_entity_poly.pdbx_strand_id
1 'polypeptide(L)'
;MNKKKNGRLQKSIKVFATSAILATTLFAPIMINNLDVHAETAQTATQYEQREFDLPGTGSFWDEAKREKRGEQKNYMPTGIYIKPNEQVTITVSGTQKIRAIIGTHQYDKEWGKEIDLSPGSNTISSPNGGVLGFDNYQGTGTVKVQVTKGGSPIPFFELGKHTKDDWIAMMNKFPDAHAVQLKSERAVLTVTRDSANKYIVNQDPVPLLNKYDEMIRAQDRISGLSETDPNPLHRSTRRIWAFVENPNAQSWGMYASWDGAVFTTAGEAIKSTLNVNEFGWGQMHEAGHARQQYPWTWNDLRGMGEVTVNLYSLAAYKKLYPNNPTRLESEGDYNRAFAYLKQTNKEYKNIDDLFVKLVMLWQLHLAYGDDFYPNLHKLYREIPEDQLPKTDEDKIQAYIYNTSKVAKQNLLPFFDQWGLKATQETRQKVEALNNPTLIAPIWEATDAKPVKPLAVLSKKIMKASANSEESTGSASKAIDGKTDTFWHCSWTPNQYPYNLTLELGDTRTISQLAYLPRQDGSENGRILTYNIYTSVDGVKYDKISSGTWENNSNKKNATFNPVTAKYVKVEVTNGQNGFASAAEVDILGY
;
A
#
# COMPACT_ATOMS: atom_id res chain seq x y z
N MET A 1 42.71 -49.39 16.94
CA MET A 1 42.49 -50.22 15.74
C MET A 1 41.84 -49.37 14.64
N ASN A 2 42.52 -49.27 13.48
CA ASN A 2 42.09 -48.93 12.11
C ASN A 2 40.72 -48.24 11.89
N LYS A 3 40.62 -47.00 11.38
CA LYS A 3 40.94 -46.38 10.06
C LYS A 3 39.68 -46.09 9.23
N LYS A 4 39.42 -44.78 9.07
CA LYS A 4 38.63 -44.03 8.07
C LYS A 4 38.44 -44.69 6.69
N LYS A 5 37.32 -44.37 6.00
CA LYS A 5 37.32 -43.46 4.81
C LYS A 5 35.93 -43.14 4.24
N ASN A 6 35.77 -41.86 3.89
CA ASN A 6 34.71 -41.22 3.10
C ASN A 6 34.73 -41.65 1.63
N GLY A 7 33.56 -41.73 1.00
CA GLY A 7 33.38 -41.75 -0.46
C GLY A 7 32.80 -40.43 -0.97
N ARG A 8 33.60 -39.67 -1.73
CA ARG A 8 33.21 -38.50 -2.55
C ARG A 8 32.97 -39.00 -3.98
N LEU A 9 31.83 -38.66 -4.58
CA LEU A 9 31.56 -38.85 -6.00
C LEU A 9 32.07 -37.63 -6.78
N GLN A 10 33.00 -37.88 -7.70
CA GLN A 10 33.58 -36.91 -8.63
C GLN A 10 33.20 -37.40 -10.04
N LYS A 11 32.41 -36.63 -10.80
CA LYS A 11 32.15 -36.90 -12.22
C LYS A 11 33.11 -36.09 -13.08
N SER A 12 33.80 -36.79 -13.96
CA SER A 12 34.83 -36.32 -14.89
C SER A 12 34.25 -35.81 -16.20
N ILE A 13 34.79 -34.67 -16.65
CA ILE A 13 34.72 -34.13 -18.00
C ILE A 13 35.62 -34.98 -18.93
N LYS A 14 35.15 -35.32 -20.13
CA LYS A 14 36.00 -35.68 -21.26
C LYS A 14 35.48 -35.05 -22.55
N VAL A 15 36.35 -34.25 -23.16
CA VAL A 15 36.30 -33.72 -24.52
C VAL A 15 36.85 -34.79 -25.48
N PHE A 16 36.26 -34.92 -26.66
CA PHE A 16 36.92 -35.48 -27.84
C PHE A 16 36.63 -34.59 -29.05
N ALA A 17 37.69 -34.32 -29.82
CA ALA A 17 37.73 -33.41 -30.94
C ALA A 17 37.65 -34.17 -32.29
N THR A 18 37.10 -33.47 -33.27
CA THR A 18 37.39 -33.46 -34.73
C THR A 18 37.20 -34.70 -35.60
N SER A 19 36.38 -34.55 -36.66
CA SER A 19 36.85 -34.56 -38.05
C SER A 19 35.77 -34.02 -39.00
N ALA A 20 36.18 -33.08 -39.86
CA ALA A 20 35.37 -32.47 -40.92
C ALA A 20 35.40 -33.36 -42.19
N ILE A 21 34.26 -33.47 -42.87
CA ILE A 21 34.19 -33.90 -44.27
C ILE A 21 33.29 -32.92 -45.02
N LEU A 22 33.89 -32.23 -45.99
CA LEU A 22 33.25 -31.39 -46.99
C LEU A 22 32.56 -32.30 -48.02
N ALA A 23 31.27 -32.10 -48.27
CA ALA A 23 30.60 -32.62 -49.46
C ALA A 23 29.81 -31.49 -50.11
N THR A 24 30.32 -31.02 -51.24
CA THR A 24 29.69 -30.09 -52.15
C THR A 24 28.61 -30.81 -52.96
N THR A 25 27.37 -30.31 -52.90
CA THR A 25 26.35 -30.62 -53.92
C THR A 25 25.70 -29.32 -54.37
N LEU A 26 25.99 -28.97 -55.63
CA LEU A 26 25.27 -27.97 -56.41
C LEU A 26 23.81 -28.39 -56.58
N PHE A 27 22.88 -27.46 -56.37
CA PHE A 27 21.60 -27.46 -57.07
C PHE A 27 21.32 -26.06 -57.59
N ALA A 28 21.22 -25.96 -58.92
CA ALA A 28 20.74 -24.80 -59.65
C ALA A 28 19.21 -24.64 -59.44
N PRO A 29 18.66 -23.42 -59.58
CA PRO A 29 17.25 -23.17 -59.35
C PRO A 29 16.42 -23.63 -60.55
N ILE A 30 15.39 -24.43 -60.28
CA ILE A 30 14.33 -24.71 -61.24
C ILE A 30 13.39 -23.51 -61.24
N MET A 31 13.34 -22.76 -62.34
CA MET A 31 12.26 -21.81 -62.61
C MET A 31 10.97 -22.60 -62.85
N ILE A 32 10.00 -22.44 -61.97
CA ILE A 32 8.59 -22.72 -62.27
C ILE A 32 7.87 -21.39 -62.16
N ASN A 33 7.38 -20.92 -63.31
CA ASN A 33 6.39 -19.86 -63.41
C ASN A 33 5.15 -20.30 -62.64
N ASN A 34 4.95 -19.75 -61.44
CA ASN A 34 3.63 -19.69 -60.84
C ASN A 34 3.12 -18.27 -61.05
N LEU A 35 1.93 -18.18 -61.63
CA LEU A 35 1.21 -16.95 -61.87
C LEU A 35 1.14 -16.11 -60.59
N ASP A 36 1.60 -14.86 -60.67
CA ASP A 36 1.19 -13.80 -59.76
C ASP A 36 -0.31 -13.57 -59.94
N VAL A 37 -1.11 -14.27 -59.14
CA VAL A 37 -2.46 -13.84 -58.82
C VAL A 37 -2.31 -12.91 -57.62
N HIS A 38 -2.37 -11.60 -57.88
CA HIS A 38 -2.58 -10.60 -56.85
C HIS A 38 -3.83 -10.95 -56.05
N ALA A 39 -3.63 -11.56 -54.88
CA ALA A 39 -4.59 -11.54 -53.78
C ALA A 39 -4.31 -10.34 -52.85
N GLU A 40 -3.93 -9.20 -53.42
CA GLU A 40 -4.01 -7.90 -52.75
C GLU A 40 -5.44 -7.39 -52.85
N THR A 41 -6.32 -7.77 -51.91
CA THR A 41 -7.50 -6.94 -51.57
C THR A 41 -8.33 -7.41 -50.35
N ALA A 42 -7.99 -8.52 -49.68
CA ALA A 42 -8.78 -8.98 -48.51
C ALA A 42 -8.06 -8.92 -47.15
N GLN A 43 -6.73 -8.75 -47.11
CA GLN A 43 -5.96 -8.85 -45.85
C GLN A 43 -5.78 -7.52 -45.08
N THR A 44 -6.13 -6.36 -45.65
CA THR A 44 -5.95 -5.04 -45.01
C THR A 44 -7.20 -4.50 -44.31
N ALA A 45 -8.40 -5.02 -44.62
CA ALA A 45 -9.65 -4.50 -44.06
C ALA A 45 -9.83 -4.86 -42.57
N THR A 46 -9.42 -6.06 -42.15
CA THR A 46 -9.77 -6.65 -40.83
C THR A 46 -8.68 -6.54 -39.75
N GLN A 47 -7.46 -6.06 -40.07
CA GLN A 47 -6.30 -6.13 -39.16
C GLN A 47 -6.52 -5.52 -37.77
N TYR A 48 -7.35 -4.48 -37.66
CA TYR A 48 -7.62 -3.77 -36.40
C TYR A 48 -9.08 -3.89 -35.92
N GLU A 49 -9.80 -4.88 -36.45
CA GLU A 49 -11.19 -5.11 -36.12
C GLU A 49 -11.34 -6.31 -35.19
N GLN A 50 -11.43 -6.06 -33.88
CA GLN A 50 -11.72 -7.10 -32.89
C GLN A 50 -13.22 -7.24 -32.71
N ARG A 51 -13.76 -8.42 -33.02
CA ARG A 51 -15.19 -8.76 -32.83
C ARG A 51 -15.43 -9.93 -31.88
N GLU A 52 -14.37 -10.61 -31.45
CA GLU A 52 -14.43 -11.74 -30.53
C GLU A 52 -13.72 -11.40 -29.22
N PHE A 53 -14.36 -11.76 -28.10
CA PHE A 53 -13.91 -11.41 -26.76
C PHE A 53 -14.02 -12.61 -25.83
N ASP A 54 -12.91 -12.93 -25.16
CA ASP A 54 -12.88 -13.82 -24.02
C ASP A 54 -13.00 -12.99 -22.74
N LEU A 55 -14.18 -12.97 -22.13
CA LEU A 55 -14.46 -12.13 -20.96
C LEU A 55 -14.31 -12.92 -19.67
N PRO A 56 -13.22 -12.76 -18.90
CA PRO A 56 -13.09 -13.39 -17.60
C PRO A 56 -14.14 -12.84 -16.62
N GLY A 57 -14.59 -13.66 -15.69
CA GLY A 57 -15.45 -13.24 -14.59
C GLY A 57 -14.69 -12.31 -13.64
N THR A 58 -15.16 -11.07 -13.53
CA THR A 58 -14.50 -10.01 -12.74
C THR A 58 -15.21 -9.70 -11.42
N GLY A 59 -16.33 -10.35 -11.12
CA GLY A 59 -17.24 -9.98 -10.02
C GLY A 59 -17.98 -8.68 -10.29
N SER A 60 -19.09 -8.41 -9.59
CA SER A 60 -19.86 -7.17 -9.73
C SER A 60 -19.12 -5.97 -9.13
N PHE A 61 -19.22 -4.79 -9.74
CA PHE A 61 -18.61 -3.58 -9.18
C PHE A 61 -19.12 -3.22 -7.77
N TRP A 62 -20.39 -3.55 -7.47
CA TRP A 62 -21.01 -3.30 -6.17
C TRP A 62 -20.42 -4.22 -5.10
N ASP A 63 -20.28 -5.50 -5.41
CA ASP A 63 -19.69 -6.49 -4.50
C ASP A 63 -18.21 -6.17 -4.23
N GLU A 64 -17.47 -5.75 -5.26
CA GLU A 64 -16.06 -5.34 -5.12
C GLU A 64 -15.92 -4.09 -4.24
N ALA A 65 -16.75 -3.07 -4.47
CA ALA A 65 -16.75 -1.85 -3.66
C ALA A 65 -17.09 -2.14 -2.19
N LYS A 66 -18.12 -2.97 -1.95
CA LYS A 66 -18.52 -3.43 -0.62
C LYS A 66 -17.44 -4.27 0.05
N ARG A 67 -16.77 -5.17 -0.68
CA ARG A 67 -15.66 -5.99 -0.16
C ARG A 67 -14.52 -5.08 0.29
N GLU A 68 -14.15 -4.10 -0.52
CA GLU A 68 -13.00 -3.25 -0.27
C GLU A 68 -13.28 -2.07 0.67
N LYS A 69 -14.55 -1.82 1.00
CA LYS A 69 -15.07 -0.72 1.85
C LYS A 69 -14.89 0.66 1.23
N ARG A 70 -15.03 0.77 -0.09
CA ARG A 70 -14.78 1.99 -0.89
C ARG A 70 -15.97 2.32 -1.79
N GLY A 71 -15.86 3.42 -2.54
CA GLY A 71 -16.86 3.83 -3.52
C GLY A 71 -16.99 2.89 -4.71
N GLU A 72 -18.18 2.91 -5.31
CA GLU A 72 -18.53 2.15 -6.51
C GLU A 72 -17.84 2.72 -7.75
N GLN A 73 -17.45 1.82 -8.66
CA GLN A 73 -16.79 2.14 -9.93
C GLN A 73 -17.33 1.22 -11.02
N LYS A 74 -18.16 1.76 -11.92
CA LYS A 74 -18.91 1.02 -12.94
C LYS A 74 -18.06 0.65 -14.16
N ASN A 75 -16.81 0.25 -13.92
CA ASN A 75 -15.86 -0.05 -14.99
C ASN A 75 -16.22 -1.36 -15.69
N TYR A 76 -16.04 -1.44 -17.01
CA TYR A 76 -16.34 -2.60 -17.85
C TYR A 76 -15.23 -2.83 -18.86
N MET A 77 -15.20 -4.00 -19.49
CA MET A 77 -14.19 -4.34 -20.49
C MET A 77 -14.46 -3.57 -21.80
N PRO A 78 -13.51 -2.75 -22.30
CA PRO A 78 -13.68 -2.05 -23.58
C PRO A 78 -13.62 -3.02 -24.76
N THR A 79 -14.24 -2.63 -25.88
CA THR A 79 -14.29 -3.47 -27.09
C THR A 79 -13.62 -2.86 -28.32
N GLY A 80 -13.37 -1.54 -28.33
CA GLY A 80 -12.96 -0.84 -29.55
C GLY A 80 -14.05 -0.75 -30.63
N ILE A 81 -15.33 -0.91 -30.26
CA ILE A 81 -16.47 -0.83 -31.17
C ILE A 81 -17.35 0.37 -30.78
N TYR A 82 -17.67 1.22 -31.75
CA TYR A 82 -18.64 2.30 -31.62
C TYR A 82 -19.98 1.91 -32.26
N ILE A 83 -21.08 2.22 -31.58
CA ILE A 83 -22.44 2.00 -32.05
C ILE A 83 -23.09 3.38 -32.27
N LYS A 84 -23.58 3.64 -33.48
CA LYS A 84 -24.27 4.90 -33.79
C LYS A 84 -25.62 4.98 -33.07
N PRO A 85 -26.17 6.20 -32.85
CA PRO A 85 -27.54 6.39 -32.41
C PRO A 85 -28.53 5.50 -33.16
N ASN A 86 -29.28 4.67 -32.41
CA ASN A 86 -30.28 3.72 -32.89
C ASN A 86 -29.78 2.61 -33.81
N GLU A 87 -28.46 2.46 -34.02
CA GLU A 87 -27.90 1.34 -34.77
C GLU A 87 -28.19 0.02 -34.04
N GLN A 88 -28.64 -0.99 -34.78
CA GLN A 88 -28.83 -2.34 -34.27
C GLN A 88 -27.54 -3.15 -34.39
N VAL A 89 -27.14 -3.77 -33.28
CA VAL A 89 -25.97 -4.63 -33.20
C VAL A 89 -26.40 -6.01 -32.73
N THR A 90 -25.89 -7.06 -33.40
CA THR A 90 -26.17 -8.45 -33.05
C THR A 90 -24.96 -9.07 -32.38
N ILE A 91 -25.16 -9.58 -31.16
CA ILE A 91 -24.13 -10.12 -30.28
C ILE A 91 -24.49 -11.55 -29.90
N THR A 92 -23.57 -12.48 -30.12
CA THR A 92 -23.70 -13.86 -29.69
C THR A 92 -22.92 -14.07 -28.40
N VAL A 93 -23.60 -14.58 -27.36
CA VAL A 93 -23.01 -14.93 -26.07
C VAL A 93 -22.97 -16.44 -25.93
N SER A 94 -21.77 -16.98 -25.71
CA SER A 94 -21.57 -18.42 -25.52
C SER A 94 -21.81 -18.85 -24.08
N GLY A 95 -22.03 -20.15 -23.87
CA GLY A 95 -22.17 -20.74 -22.53
C GLY A 95 -23.58 -20.60 -21.97
N THR A 96 -23.70 -20.51 -20.65
CA THR A 96 -24.99 -20.49 -19.93
C THR A 96 -25.18 -19.26 -19.06
N GLN A 97 -24.15 -18.43 -18.90
CA GLN A 97 -24.16 -17.27 -18.02
C GLN A 97 -24.70 -16.04 -18.76
N LYS A 98 -25.48 -15.21 -18.04
CA LYS A 98 -25.82 -13.87 -18.49
C LYS A 98 -24.67 -12.92 -18.20
N ILE A 99 -24.48 -11.96 -19.11
CA ILE A 99 -23.53 -10.85 -18.98
C ILE A 99 -24.26 -9.55 -19.30
N ARG A 100 -23.57 -8.42 -19.21
CA ARG A 100 -24.13 -7.11 -19.57
C ARG A 100 -23.33 -6.47 -20.70
N ALA A 101 -24.02 -5.84 -21.63
CA ALA A 101 -23.47 -4.86 -22.57
C ALA A 101 -23.76 -3.45 -22.07
N ILE A 102 -22.82 -2.54 -22.29
CA ILE A 102 -22.95 -1.12 -22.00
C ILE A 102 -22.67 -0.37 -23.29
N ILE A 103 -23.58 0.52 -23.70
CA ILE A 103 -23.40 1.37 -24.88
C ILE A 103 -23.32 2.83 -24.42
N GLY A 104 -22.11 3.37 -24.41
CA GLY A 104 -21.78 4.74 -24.01
C GLY A 104 -21.04 4.86 -22.67
N THR A 105 -20.31 5.95 -22.51
CA THR A 105 -19.56 6.32 -21.31
C THR A 105 -20.03 7.72 -20.86
N HIS A 106 -20.66 7.85 -19.68
CA HIS A 106 -21.40 9.05 -19.30
C HIS A 106 -20.57 10.34 -19.37
N GLN A 107 -19.37 10.33 -18.78
CA GLN A 107 -18.50 11.50 -18.74
C GLN A 107 -17.96 11.88 -20.13
N TYR A 108 -17.94 10.94 -21.08
CA TYR A 108 -17.52 11.16 -22.46
C TYR A 108 -18.70 11.59 -23.37
N ASP A 109 -19.81 10.85 -23.33
CA ASP A 109 -20.98 10.97 -24.21
C ASP A 109 -22.08 11.90 -23.68
N LYS A 110 -21.87 12.54 -22.51
CA LYS A 110 -22.83 13.36 -21.74
C LYS A 110 -23.98 12.56 -21.10
N GLU A 111 -24.60 11.65 -21.84
CA GLU A 111 -25.71 10.81 -21.35
C GLU A 111 -25.18 9.49 -20.77
N TRP A 112 -25.91 8.93 -19.79
CA TRP A 112 -25.52 7.64 -19.21
C TRP A 112 -25.50 6.53 -20.24
N GLY A 113 -24.46 5.67 -20.14
CA GLY A 113 -24.35 4.47 -20.96
C GLY A 113 -25.56 3.56 -20.76
N LYS A 114 -26.13 3.07 -21.85
CA LYS A 114 -27.28 2.16 -21.80
C LYS A 114 -26.81 0.75 -21.43
N GLU A 115 -27.19 0.30 -20.24
CA GLU A 115 -26.92 -1.04 -19.72
C GLU A 115 -27.99 -2.04 -20.23
N ILE A 116 -27.56 -3.17 -20.81
CA ILE A 116 -28.44 -4.18 -21.41
C ILE A 116 -27.95 -5.58 -21.02
N ASP A 117 -28.81 -6.37 -20.37
CA ASP A 117 -28.50 -7.77 -20.07
C ASP A 117 -28.54 -8.61 -21.34
N LEU A 118 -27.49 -9.40 -21.57
CA LEU A 118 -27.38 -10.34 -22.67
C LEU A 118 -27.59 -11.76 -22.17
N SER A 119 -28.50 -12.48 -22.81
CA SER A 119 -28.72 -13.91 -22.55
C SER A 119 -27.82 -14.77 -23.44
N PRO A 120 -27.52 -16.01 -23.05
CA PRO A 120 -26.86 -16.96 -23.95
C PRO A 120 -27.57 -17.07 -25.30
N GLY A 121 -26.78 -17.17 -26.38
CA GLY A 121 -27.28 -17.14 -27.75
C GLY A 121 -27.22 -15.74 -28.38
N SER A 122 -28.05 -15.51 -29.39
CA SER A 122 -28.06 -14.27 -30.17
C SER A 122 -28.93 -13.19 -29.52
N ASN A 123 -28.39 -11.98 -29.42
CA ASN A 123 -29.05 -10.81 -28.86
C ASN A 123 -28.95 -9.66 -29.87
N THR A 124 -30.04 -8.94 -30.12
CA THR A 124 -30.04 -7.70 -30.91
C THR A 124 -30.29 -6.52 -29.99
N ILE A 125 -29.35 -5.59 -29.95
CA ILE A 125 -29.38 -4.44 -29.04
C ILE A 125 -29.19 -3.13 -29.80
N SER A 126 -29.63 -2.02 -29.19
CA SER A 126 -29.41 -0.67 -29.68
C SER A 126 -29.50 0.35 -28.55
N SER A 127 -28.92 1.53 -28.74
CA SER A 127 -29.01 2.68 -27.82
C SER A 127 -29.46 3.94 -28.57
N PRO A 128 -30.42 4.73 -28.06
CA PRO A 128 -30.84 5.98 -28.69
C PRO A 128 -29.70 6.97 -28.90
N ASN A 129 -28.74 7.01 -27.98
CA ASN A 129 -27.62 7.96 -28.00
C ASN A 129 -26.36 7.40 -28.70
N GLY A 130 -26.33 6.10 -28.98
CA GLY A 130 -25.10 5.44 -29.41
C GLY A 130 -24.04 5.46 -28.31
N GLY A 131 -22.78 5.22 -28.69
CA GLY A 131 -21.62 5.25 -27.80
C GLY A 131 -20.69 4.06 -28.00
N VAL A 132 -19.56 4.06 -27.29
CA VAL A 132 -18.62 2.94 -27.29
C VAL A 132 -19.23 1.74 -26.57
N LEU A 133 -19.06 0.54 -27.13
CA LEU A 133 -19.53 -0.71 -26.57
C LEU A 133 -18.53 -1.23 -25.53
N GLY A 134 -19.04 -1.65 -24.38
CA GLY A 134 -18.32 -2.40 -23.37
C GLY A 134 -19.08 -3.65 -22.94
N PHE A 135 -18.36 -4.61 -22.38
CA PHE A 135 -18.96 -5.79 -21.77
C PHE A 135 -18.59 -5.93 -20.30
N ASP A 136 -19.54 -6.39 -19.49
CA ASP A 136 -19.35 -6.70 -18.09
C ASP A 136 -19.75 -8.15 -17.80
N ASN A 137 -18.74 -8.99 -17.61
CA ASN A 137 -18.91 -10.32 -17.03
C ASN A 137 -18.82 -10.19 -15.50
N TYR A 138 -19.94 -9.79 -14.88
CA TYR A 138 -20.06 -9.58 -13.45
C TYR A 138 -20.05 -10.87 -12.61
N GLN A 139 -19.85 -12.03 -13.24
CA GLN A 139 -19.69 -13.31 -12.55
C GLN A 139 -18.35 -13.34 -11.79
N GLY A 140 -18.30 -14.01 -10.63
CA GLY A 140 -17.06 -14.09 -9.83
C GLY A 140 -15.98 -15.01 -10.41
N THR A 141 -16.35 -15.92 -11.32
CA THR A 141 -15.45 -16.90 -11.94
C THR A 141 -15.91 -17.25 -13.35
N GLY A 142 -15.08 -17.97 -14.11
CA GLY A 142 -15.37 -18.43 -15.46
C GLY A 142 -14.94 -17.44 -16.54
N THR A 143 -15.14 -17.83 -17.80
CA THR A 143 -14.87 -16.99 -18.97
C THR A 143 -16.03 -17.16 -19.94
N VAL A 144 -16.55 -16.04 -20.44
CA VAL A 144 -17.66 -16.01 -21.41
C VAL A 144 -17.12 -15.53 -22.75
N LYS A 145 -17.30 -16.35 -23.79
CA LYS A 145 -17.00 -15.98 -25.17
C LYS A 145 -18.13 -15.14 -25.75
N VAL A 146 -17.80 -13.97 -26.27
CA VAL A 146 -18.75 -13.04 -26.89
C VAL A 146 -18.28 -12.68 -28.30
N GLN A 147 -19.21 -12.64 -29.25
CA GLN A 147 -18.94 -12.25 -30.63
C GLN A 147 -19.92 -11.19 -31.10
N VAL A 148 -19.42 -10.05 -31.59
CA VAL A 148 -20.23 -9.02 -32.25
C VAL A 148 -20.35 -9.35 -33.73
N THR A 149 -21.42 -10.06 -34.09
CA THR A 149 -21.64 -10.65 -35.42
C THR A 149 -22.12 -9.66 -36.49
N LYS A 150 -22.82 -8.58 -36.10
CA LYS A 150 -23.36 -7.58 -37.02
C LYS A 150 -23.45 -6.22 -36.37
N GLY A 151 -23.20 -5.17 -37.13
CA GLY A 151 -23.27 -3.78 -36.68
C GLY A 151 -22.07 -3.38 -35.83
N GLY A 152 -22.00 -2.08 -35.52
CA GLY A 152 -20.89 -1.46 -34.84
C GLY A 152 -19.70 -1.25 -35.78
N SER A 153 -19.05 -0.09 -35.63
CA SER A 153 -17.87 0.30 -36.39
C SER A 153 -16.63 0.28 -35.50
N PRO A 154 -15.47 -0.22 -35.97
CA PRO A 154 -14.24 -0.16 -35.20
C PRO A 154 -13.76 1.29 -34.97
N ILE A 155 -13.13 1.53 -33.83
CA ILE A 155 -12.40 2.75 -33.49
C ILE A 155 -10.93 2.42 -33.19
N PRO A 156 -10.01 3.40 -33.13
CA PRO A 156 -8.64 3.16 -32.68
C PRO A 156 -8.64 2.53 -31.27
N PHE A 157 -8.18 1.28 -31.18
CA PHE A 157 -8.14 0.52 -29.94
C PHE A 157 -6.77 -0.13 -29.76
N PHE A 158 -5.91 0.53 -28.98
CA PHE A 158 -4.59 0.02 -28.65
C PHE A 158 -4.68 -0.91 -27.43
N GLU A 159 -3.94 -2.03 -27.46
CA GLU A 159 -3.91 -3.00 -26.37
C GLU A 159 -2.45 -3.40 -26.10
N LEU A 160 -2.01 -3.16 -24.87
CA LEU A 160 -0.68 -3.49 -24.40
C LEU A 160 -0.39 -4.98 -24.57
N GLY A 161 0.77 -5.31 -25.15
CA GLY A 161 1.18 -6.68 -25.43
C GLY A 161 0.59 -7.28 -26.71
N LYS A 162 -0.39 -6.61 -27.34
CA LYS A 162 -0.99 -7.03 -28.62
C LYS A 162 -0.56 -6.13 -29.78
N HIS A 163 -0.48 -4.82 -29.56
CA HIS A 163 -0.21 -3.83 -30.62
C HIS A 163 1.15 -3.15 -30.44
N THR A 164 1.76 -2.76 -31.56
CA THR A 164 3.02 -2.02 -31.62
C THR A 164 2.81 -0.52 -31.87
N LYS A 165 3.87 0.29 -31.77
CA LYS A 165 3.80 1.72 -32.16
C LYS A 165 3.34 1.92 -33.61
N ASP A 166 3.78 1.06 -34.52
CA ASP A 166 3.39 1.17 -35.94
C ASP A 166 1.91 0.83 -36.12
N ASP A 167 1.39 -0.15 -35.38
CA ASP A 167 -0.05 -0.43 -35.34
C ASP A 167 -0.85 0.75 -34.80
N TRP A 168 -0.34 1.40 -33.76
CA TRP A 168 -0.96 2.58 -33.18
C TRP A 168 -1.11 3.71 -34.22
N ILE A 169 -0.04 4.05 -34.93
CA ILE A 169 -0.06 5.06 -35.99
C ILE A 169 -1.01 4.65 -37.11
N ALA A 170 -0.99 3.37 -37.51
CA ALA A 170 -1.85 2.85 -38.56
C ALA A 170 -3.34 2.91 -38.17
N MET A 171 -3.70 2.56 -36.94
CA MET A 171 -5.08 2.69 -36.42
C MET A 171 -5.54 4.14 -36.45
N MET A 172 -4.70 5.07 -35.98
CA MET A 172 -5.02 6.49 -35.96
C MET A 172 -5.16 7.08 -37.35
N ASN A 173 -4.46 6.57 -38.37
CA ASN A 173 -4.66 6.97 -39.76
C ASN A 173 -5.91 6.34 -40.39
N LYS A 174 -6.20 5.08 -40.06
CA LYS A 174 -7.32 4.32 -40.65
C LYS A 174 -8.69 4.83 -40.22
N PHE A 175 -8.81 5.38 -39.01
CA PHE A 175 -10.09 5.86 -38.45
C PHE A 175 -10.05 7.36 -38.16
N PRO A 176 -10.06 8.22 -39.20
CA PRO A 176 -9.91 9.67 -39.05
C PRO A 176 -11.09 10.36 -38.35
N ASP A 177 -12.29 9.77 -38.41
CA ASP A 177 -13.53 10.32 -37.88
C ASP A 177 -14.07 9.49 -36.70
N ALA A 178 -13.19 8.77 -36.00
CA ALA A 178 -13.58 7.89 -34.91
C ALA A 178 -14.24 8.68 -33.77
N HIS A 179 -15.37 8.17 -33.27
CA HIS A 179 -16.10 8.77 -32.14
C HIS A 179 -15.25 8.89 -30.88
N ALA A 180 -14.36 7.92 -30.63
CA ALA A 180 -13.45 7.87 -29.49
C ALA A 180 -12.17 7.11 -29.86
N VAL A 181 -11.20 7.15 -28.96
CA VAL A 181 -9.98 6.36 -28.96
C VAL A 181 -9.88 5.62 -27.63
N GLN A 182 -9.51 4.35 -27.67
CA GLN A 182 -9.31 3.55 -26.47
C GLN A 182 -7.89 3.00 -26.39
N LEU A 183 -7.24 3.16 -25.22
CA LEU A 183 -5.95 2.53 -24.92
C LEU A 183 -6.10 1.65 -23.68
N LYS A 184 -5.81 0.36 -23.83
CA LYS A 184 -5.99 -0.64 -22.79
C LYS A 184 -4.65 -1.24 -22.37
N SER A 185 -4.38 -1.22 -21.06
CA SER A 185 -3.30 -1.98 -20.42
C SER A 185 -3.85 -3.26 -19.79
N GLU A 186 -3.09 -3.90 -18.89
CA GLU A 186 -3.62 -5.01 -18.09
C GLU A 186 -4.68 -4.54 -17.09
N ARG A 187 -4.48 -3.34 -16.51
CA ARG A 187 -5.29 -2.83 -15.39
C ARG A 187 -6.05 -1.55 -15.69
N ALA A 188 -5.76 -0.85 -16.78
CA ALA A 188 -6.35 0.43 -17.12
C ALA A 188 -6.97 0.46 -18.52
N VAL A 189 -8.02 1.26 -18.67
CA VAL A 189 -8.52 1.70 -19.96
C VAL A 189 -8.62 3.22 -19.96
N LEU A 190 -8.05 3.84 -21.00
CA LEU A 190 -8.23 5.25 -21.30
C LEU A 190 -9.24 5.37 -22.43
N THR A 191 -10.33 6.11 -22.21
CA THR A 191 -11.29 6.49 -23.26
C THR A 191 -11.17 7.99 -23.49
N VAL A 192 -10.66 8.37 -24.66
CA VAL A 192 -10.31 9.75 -24.98
C VAL A 192 -10.83 10.16 -26.35
N THR A 193 -10.90 11.46 -26.56
CA THR A 193 -11.20 12.04 -27.87
C THR A 193 -10.06 11.78 -28.82
N ARG A 194 -10.40 11.67 -30.10
CA ARG A 194 -9.42 11.54 -31.16
C ARG A 194 -8.48 12.75 -31.24
N ASP A 195 -9.00 13.95 -31.02
CA ASP A 195 -8.21 15.19 -31.05
C ASP A 195 -7.14 15.22 -29.96
N SER A 196 -7.49 14.86 -28.73
CA SER A 196 -6.54 14.75 -27.63
C SER A 196 -5.51 13.64 -27.88
N ALA A 197 -5.92 12.48 -28.41
CA ALA A 197 -4.97 11.43 -28.79
C ALA A 197 -4.01 11.89 -29.89
N ASN A 198 -4.50 12.57 -30.93
CA ASN A 198 -3.69 13.18 -32.00
C ASN A 198 -2.70 14.22 -31.45
N LYS A 199 -3.14 15.04 -30.49
CA LYS A 199 -2.30 16.10 -29.94
C LYS A 199 -1.21 15.57 -29.01
N TYR A 200 -1.54 14.59 -28.17
CA TYR A 200 -0.70 14.25 -27.03
C TYR A 200 0.02 12.90 -27.13
N ILE A 201 -0.47 11.92 -27.89
CA ILE A 201 0.11 10.57 -27.89
C ILE A 201 0.32 9.93 -29.27
N VAL A 202 -0.27 10.44 -30.36
CA VAL A 202 -0.15 9.81 -31.69
C VAL A 202 1.29 9.64 -32.18
N ASN A 203 2.17 10.60 -31.84
CA ASN A 203 3.58 10.57 -32.22
C ASN A 203 4.47 9.83 -31.20
N GLN A 204 3.88 9.38 -30.09
CA GLN A 204 4.56 8.63 -29.03
C GLN A 204 4.31 7.13 -29.17
N ASP A 205 5.10 6.34 -28.45
CA ASP A 205 4.77 4.93 -28.21
C ASP A 205 3.82 4.86 -27.00
N PRO A 206 2.61 4.26 -27.12
CA PRO A 206 1.71 4.10 -25.97
C PRO A 206 2.23 3.13 -24.90
N VAL A 207 3.16 2.22 -25.22
CA VAL A 207 3.59 1.14 -24.31
C VAL A 207 4.16 1.67 -22.99
N PRO A 208 5.12 2.62 -22.96
CA PRO A 208 5.63 3.19 -21.71
C PRO A 208 4.55 3.85 -20.84
N LEU A 209 3.56 4.52 -21.46
CA LEU A 209 2.47 5.14 -20.72
C LEU A 209 1.59 4.09 -20.04
N LEU A 210 1.17 3.06 -20.78
CA LEU A 210 0.29 2.02 -20.25
C LEU A 210 0.98 1.19 -19.15
N ASN A 211 2.28 0.94 -19.26
CA ASN A 211 3.07 0.35 -18.17
C ASN A 211 3.07 1.22 -16.91
N LYS A 212 3.20 2.56 -17.04
CA LYS A 212 3.08 3.47 -15.89
C LYS A 212 1.73 3.40 -15.21
N TYR A 213 0.63 3.29 -15.97
CA TYR A 213 -0.71 3.10 -15.40
C TYR A 213 -0.80 1.80 -14.59
N ASP A 214 -0.30 0.69 -15.13
CA ASP A 214 -0.30 -0.59 -14.44
C ASP A 214 0.55 -0.56 -13.15
N GLU A 215 1.71 0.09 -13.18
CA GLU A 215 2.56 0.29 -11.99
C GLU A 215 1.91 1.19 -10.94
N MET A 216 1.27 2.30 -11.37
CA MET A 216 0.49 3.18 -10.51
C MET A 216 -0.61 2.41 -9.80
N ILE A 217 -1.44 1.68 -10.55
CA ILE A 217 -2.56 0.90 -10.02
C ILE A 217 -2.07 -0.13 -9.00
N ARG A 218 -1.00 -0.87 -9.32
CA ARG A 218 -0.43 -1.86 -8.39
C ARG A 218 0.14 -1.22 -7.12
N ALA A 219 0.72 -0.03 -7.20
CA ALA A 219 1.18 0.69 -6.02
C ALA A 219 0.00 1.08 -5.11
N GLN A 220 -1.09 1.52 -5.71
CA GLN A 220 -2.30 1.90 -4.97
C GLN A 220 -3.01 0.66 -4.39
N ASP A 221 -3.09 -0.44 -5.13
CA ASP A 221 -3.58 -1.72 -4.62
C ASP A 221 -2.72 -2.20 -3.43
N ARG A 222 -1.39 -2.09 -3.55
CA ARG A 222 -0.45 -2.48 -2.49
C ARG A 222 -0.71 -1.70 -1.20
N ILE A 223 -0.77 -0.36 -1.25
CA ILE A 223 -1.05 0.44 -0.04
C ILE A 223 -2.46 0.15 0.53
N SER A 224 -3.41 -0.24 -0.33
CA SER A 224 -4.72 -0.75 0.08
C SER A 224 -4.69 -2.16 0.69
N GLY A 225 -3.53 -2.79 0.84
CA GLY A 225 -3.43 -4.17 1.33
C GLY A 225 -4.10 -5.18 0.41
N LEU A 226 -4.09 -4.90 -0.89
CA LEU A 226 -4.55 -5.78 -1.95
C LEU A 226 -3.35 -6.38 -2.69
N SER A 227 -3.46 -7.64 -3.08
CA SER A 227 -2.48 -8.32 -3.93
C SER A 227 -3.18 -9.29 -4.87
N GLU A 228 -2.67 -9.45 -6.07
CA GLU A 228 -3.22 -10.37 -7.08
C GLU A 228 -3.17 -11.84 -6.60
N THR A 229 -2.24 -12.16 -5.71
CA THR A 229 -1.96 -13.53 -5.26
C THR A 229 -2.29 -13.77 -3.79
N ASP A 230 -3.00 -12.85 -3.11
CA ASP A 230 -3.33 -13.05 -1.70
C ASP A 230 -4.23 -14.30 -1.54
N PRO A 231 -3.89 -15.24 -0.65
CA PRO A 231 -4.69 -16.44 -0.46
C PRO A 231 -6.10 -16.11 0.03
N ASN A 232 -6.28 -15.05 0.83
CA ASN A 232 -7.59 -14.60 1.30
C ASN A 232 -8.30 -13.77 0.22
N PRO A 233 -9.47 -14.21 -0.32
CA PRO A 233 -10.21 -13.45 -1.32
C PRO A 233 -10.61 -12.04 -0.89
N LEU A 234 -10.72 -11.76 0.42
CA LEU A 234 -10.95 -10.41 0.94
C LEU A 234 -9.80 -9.46 0.60
N HIS A 235 -8.59 -9.98 0.40
CA HIS A 235 -7.38 -9.19 0.15
C HIS A 235 -6.85 -9.33 -1.28
N ARG A 236 -7.64 -9.90 -2.19
CA ARG A 236 -7.28 -9.95 -3.59
C ARG A 236 -7.59 -8.63 -4.29
N SER A 237 -6.65 -8.15 -5.11
CA SER A 237 -6.92 -7.04 -6.03
C SER A 237 -8.12 -7.35 -6.91
N THR A 238 -8.92 -6.33 -7.19
CA THR A 238 -10.02 -6.46 -8.14
C THR A 238 -9.51 -6.91 -9.52
N ARG A 239 -10.32 -7.72 -10.21
CA ARG A 239 -10.09 -8.11 -11.60
C ARG A 239 -10.75 -7.15 -12.59
N ARG A 240 -11.55 -6.20 -12.10
CA ARG A 240 -12.14 -5.16 -12.94
C ARG A 240 -11.04 -4.19 -13.39
N ILE A 241 -11.17 -3.71 -14.62
CA ILE A 241 -10.27 -2.71 -15.19
C ILE A 241 -10.55 -1.34 -14.53
N TRP A 242 -9.55 -0.47 -14.42
CA TRP A 242 -9.70 0.91 -13.95
C TRP A 242 -9.85 1.85 -15.13
N ALA A 243 -10.84 2.73 -15.09
CA ALA A 243 -11.15 3.62 -16.20
C ALA A 243 -10.60 5.04 -15.98
N PHE A 244 -10.09 5.62 -17.06
CA PHE A 244 -9.62 6.99 -17.16
C PHE A 244 -10.31 7.62 -18.37
N VAL A 245 -11.12 8.65 -18.15
CA VAL A 245 -12.07 9.14 -19.14
C VAL A 245 -11.83 10.61 -19.41
N GLU A 246 -11.73 10.98 -20.68
CA GLU A 246 -11.78 12.38 -21.06
C GLU A 246 -13.22 12.90 -21.01
N ASN A 247 -13.44 14.09 -20.47
CA ASN A 247 -14.72 14.80 -20.55
C ASN A 247 -14.62 15.99 -21.52
N PRO A 248 -15.09 15.84 -22.77
CA PRO A 248 -15.13 16.93 -23.75
C PRO A 248 -16.30 17.90 -23.54
N ASN A 249 -17.23 17.58 -22.64
CA ASN A 249 -18.46 18.35 -22.41
C ASN A 249 -18.31 19.42 -21.33
N ALA A 250 -17.26 19.34 -20.50
CA ALA A 250 -16.98 20.32 -19.47
C ALA A 250 -16.42 21.62 -20.07
N GLN A 251 -16.89 22.76 -19.56
CA GLN A 251 -16.47 24.09 -20.06
C GLN A 251 -15.21 24.64 -19.39
N SER A 252 -14.74 24.02 -18.31
CA SER A 252 -13.61 24.48 -17.52
C SER A 252 -12.60 23.38 -17.26
N TRP A 253 -11.39 23.79 -16.88
CA TRP A 253 -10.36 22.86 -16.40
C TRP A 253 -10.86 22.09 -15.18
N GLY A 254 -10.61 20.78 -15.15
CA GLY A 254 -10.98 19.94 -14.01
C GLY A 254 -10.44 18.52 -14.12
N MET A 255 -10.20 17.94 -12.96
CA MET A 255 -9.95 16.52 -12.74
C MET A 255 -10.86 16.10 -11.58
N TYR A 256 -11.50 14.94 -11.68
CA TYR A 256 -12.37 14.43 -10.62
C TYR A 256 -12.59 12.93 -10.77
N ALA A 257 -12.89 12.26 -9.65
CA ALA A 257 -13.38 10.89 -9.66
C ALA A 257 -14.90 10.84 -9.88
N SER A 258 -15.36 9.84 -10.64
CA SER A 258 -16.77 9.58 -10.89
C SER A 258 -17.05 8.08 -10.90
N TRP A 259 -18.30 7.69 -11.17
CA TRP A 259 -18.63 6.27 -11.37
C TRP A 259 -17.99 5.66 -12.62
N ASP A 260 -17.62 6.49 -13.61
CA ASP A 260 -16.93 6.06 -14.83
C ASP A 260 -15.41 5.91 -14.64
N GLY A 261 -14.88 6.17 -13.44
CA GLY A 261 -13.45 6.21 -13.19
C GLY A 261 -12.92 7.63 -12.93
N ALA A 262 -11.62 7.80 -13.14
CA ALA A 262 -10.93 9.09 -13.06
C ALA A 262 -11.19 9.90 -14.33
N VAL A 263 -11.65 11.14 -14.19
CA VAL A 263 -12.12 11.97 -15.30
C VAL A 263 -11.24 13.21 -15.44
N PHE A 264 -10.91 13.55 -16.68
CA PHE A 264 -10.06 14.69 -17.02
C PHE A 264 -10.74 15.50 -18.12
N THR A 265 -10.95 16.80 -17.91
CA THR A 265 -11.63 17.62 -18.91
C THR A 265 -10.73 17.90 -20.12
N THR A 266 -11.32 17.99 -21.30
CA THR A 266 -10.63 18.50 -22.50
C THR A 266 -10.30 20.00 -22.31
N ALA A 267 -11.24 20.73 -21.69
CA ALA A 267 -11.09 22.15 -21.40
C ALA A 267 -9.86 22.41 -20.52
N GLY A 268 -9.06 23.41 -20.91
CA GLY A 268 -7.82 23.75 -20.21
C GLY A 268 -6.73 22.68 -20.28
N GLU A 269 -6.87 21.65 -21.14
CA GLU A 269 -5.89 20.60 -21.35
C GLU A 269 -5.63 19.70 -20.12
N ALA A 270 -6.62 19.49 -19.24
CA ALA A 270 -6.45 18.61 -18.08
C ALA A 270 -6.10 17.17 -18.49
N ILE A 271 -6.59 16.70 -19.64
CA ILE A 271 -6.26 15.38 -20.21
C ILE A 271 -4.78 15.22 -20.65
N LYS A 272 -4.02 16.31 -20.82
CA LYS A 272 -2.67 16.27 -21.40
C LYS A 272 -1.71 15.32 -20.68
N SER A 273 -1.63 15.43 -19.35
CA SER A 273 -0.73 14.59 -18.53
C SER A 273 -1.18 13.12 -18.47
N THR A 274 -2.45 12.84 -18.79
CA THR A 274 -3.02 11.49 -18.86
C THR A 274 -2.53 10.75 -20.12
N LEU A 275 -2.18 11.49 -21.17
CA LEU A 275 -1.78 10.94 -22.47
C LEU A 275 -0.28 11.12 -22.78
N ASN A 276 0.40 12.07 -22.14
CA ASN A 276 1.83 12.29 -22.36
C ASN A 276 2.67 11.64 -21.25
N VAL A 277 3.43 10.59 -21.59
CA VAL A 277 4.24 9.82 -20.63
C VAL A 277 5.29 10.67 -19.88
N ASN A 278 5.74 11.76 -20.50
CA ASN A 278 6.72 12.68 -19.93
C ASN A 278 6.10 13.72 -18.98
N GLU A 279 4.77 13.87 -19.00
CA GLU A 279 4.03 14.79 -18.14
C GLU A 279 3.16 14.06 -17.11
N PHE A 280 3.20 12.72 -17.09
CA PHE A 280 2.44 11.87 -16.18
C PHE A 280 2.68 12.24 -14.72
N GLY A 281 1.63 12.64 -14.00
CA GLY A 281 1.80 13.39 -12.76
C GLY A 281 0.77 13.09 -11.66
N TRP A 282 0.68 14.01 -10.71
CA TRP A 282 -0.10 13.85 -9.48
C TRP A 282 -1.61 13.69 -9.73
N GLY A 283 -2.16 14.36 -10.75
CA GLY A 283 -3.59 14.37 -11.04
C GLY A 283 -4.16 12.96 -11.27
N GLN A 284 -3.54 12.16 -12.14
CA GLN A 284 -4.00 10.79 -12.42
C GLN A 284 -3.93 9.89 -11.19
N MET A 285 -2.88 10.06 -10.38
CA MET A 285 -2.69 9.30 -9.15
C MET A 285 -3.75 9.67 -8.11
N HIS A 286 -4.04 10.97 -7.98
CA HIS A 286 -5.03 11.51 -7.05
C HIS A 286 -6.45 11.06 -7.42
N GLU A 287 -6.88 11.27 -8.67
CA GLU A 287 -8.24 10.87 -9.07
C GLU A 287 -8.46 9.36 -9.00
N ALA A 288 -7.46 8.56 -9.38
CA ALA A 288 -7.52 7.10 -9.19
C ALA A 288 -7.51 6.70 -7.71
N GLY A 289 -6.90 7.50 -6.85
CA GLY A 289 -6.85 7.29 -5.41
C GLY A 289 -8.21 7.45 -4.74
N HIS A 290 -9.06 8.37 -5.21
CA HIS A 290 -10.41 8.56 -4.65
C HIS A 290 -11.22 7.28 -4.70
N ALA A 291 -11.07 6.54 -5.80
CA ALA A 291 -11.73 5.27 -5.99
C ALA A 291 -11.20 4.14 -5.10
N ARG A 292 -10.21 4.39 -4.23
CA ARG A 292 -9.62 3.42 -3.29
C ARG A 292 -9.82 3.78 -1.83
N GLN A 293 -10.31 4.99 -1.55
CA GLN A 293 -10.54 5.45 -0.19
C GLN A 293 -11.49 4.54 0.56
N GLN A 294 -11.04 4.05 1.71
CA GLN A 294 -11.87 3.26 2.60
C GLN A 294 -12.73 4.18 3.47
N TYR A 295 -14.05 4.06 3.35
CA TYR A 295 -15.00 4.85 4.11
C TYR A 295 -14.87 4.74 5.65
N PRO A 296 -14.56 3.56 6.23
CA PRO A 296 -14.50 3.40 7.70
C PRO A 296 -13.46 4.24 8.44
N TRP A 297 -12.49 4.84 7.74
CA TRP A 297 -11.52 5.76 8.35
C TRP A 297 -11.32 7.04 7.51
N THR A 298 -12.27 7.33 6.62
CA THR A 298 -12.38 8.62 5.94
C THR A 298 -13.58 9.36 6.51
N TRP A 299 -13.32 10.28 7.46
CA TRP A 299 -14.34 11.07 8.12
C TRP A 299 -14.54 12.45 7.45
N ASN A 300 -15.72 13.03 7.64
CA ASN A 300 -16.11 14.32 7.09
C ASN A 300 -16.44 15.32 8.21
N ASP A 301 -15.45 15.55 9.09
CA ASP A 301 -15.52 16.56 10.14
C ASP A 301 -15.60 17.99 9.56
N LEU A 302 -15.16 19.01 10.31
CA LEU A 302 -15.25 20.40 9.86
C LEU A 302 -14.58 20.67 8.49
N ARG A 303 -13.41 20.06 8.24
CA ARG A 303 -12.63 20.30 7.00
C ARG A 303 -12.44 19.04 6.16
N GLY A 304 -12.96 17.90 6.64
CA GLY A 304 -13.00 16.62 5.92
C GLY A 304 -11.64 15.94 5.75
N MET A 305 -11.70 14.67 5.33
CA MET A 305 -10.54 13.82 5.03
C MET A 305 -10.56 13.23 3.61
N GLY A 306 -11.58 13.56 2.81
CA GLY A 306 -11.71 13.12 1.41
C GLY A 306 -10.48 13.51 0.59
N GLU A 307 -10.16 14.80 0.57
CA GLU A 307 -8.97 15.32 -0.13
C GLU A 307 -7.64 15.02 0.58
N VAL A 308 -7.68 14.47 1.81
CA VAL A 308 -6.49 14.14 2.59
C VAL A 308 -6.06 12.70 2.33
N THR A 309 -6.94 11.75 2.65
CA THR A 309 -6.61 10.31 2.62
C THR A 309 -6.38 9.78 1.20
N VAL A 310 -6.98 10.41 0.18
CA VAL A 310 -6.69 10.14 -1.24
C VAL A 310 -5.20 10.26 -1.56
N ASN A 311 -4.51 11.21 -0.91
CA ASN A 311 -3.12 11.48 -1.19
C ASN A 311 -2.16 10.45 -0.58
N LEU A 312 -2.63 9.50 0.25
CA LEU A 312 -1.85 8.31 0.59
C LEU A 312 -1.61 7.44 -0.65
N TYR A 313 -2.64 7.25 -1.48
CA TYR A 313 -2.52 6.50 -2.73
C TYR A 313 -1.68 7.27 -3.75
N SER A 314 -1.80 8.60 -3.79
CA SER A 314 -0.95 9.46 -4.63
C SER A 314 0.52 9.36 -4.25
N LEU A 315 0.85 9.43 -2.95
CA LEU A 315 2.23 9.29 -2.46
C LEU A 315 2.79 7.89 -2.76
N ALA A 316 2.00 6.83 -2.54
CA ALA A 316 2.42 5.46 -2.84
C ALA A 316 2.73 5.26 -4.34
N ALA A 317 1.84 5.74 -5.22
CA ALA A 317 2.04 5.72 -6.66
C ALA A 317 3.26 6.55 -7.08
N TYR A 318 3.38 7.78 -6.56
CA TYR A 318 4.48 8.67 -6.88
C TYR A 318 5.83 8.06 -6.50
N LYS A 319 5.96 7.52 -5.28
CA LYS A 319 7.19 6.84 -4.84
C LYS A 319 7.53 5.61 -5.68
N LYS A 320 6.51 4.87 -6.15
CA LYS A 320 6.74 3.72 -7.02
C LYS A 320 7.29 4.15 -8.38
N LEU A 321 6.72 5.20 -8.98
CA LEU A 321 7.08 5.65 -10.33
C LEU A 321 8.33 6.54 -10.36
N TYR A 322 8.58 7.28 -9.27
CA TYR A 322 9.66 8.26 -9.15
C TYR A 322 10.45 8.07 -7.85
N PRO A 323 11.06 6.89 -7.61
CA PRO A 323 11.67 6.53 -6.32
C PRO A 323 12.86 7.40 -5.91
N ASN A 324 13.50 8.07 -6.89
CA ASN A 324 14.65 8.94 -6.64
C ASN A 324 14.26 10.41 -6.45
N ASN A 325 12.99 10.76 -6.61
CA ASN A 325 12.50 12.12 -6.42
C ASN A 325 12.03 12.32 -4.97
N PRO A 326 12.21 13.52 -4.40
CA PRO A 326 11.55 13.87 -3.16
C PRO A 326 10.03 13.78 -3.35
N THR A 327 9.31 13.39 -2.31
CA THR A 327 7.84 13.42 -2.34
C THR A 327 7.35 14.85 -2.45
N ARG A 328 6.08 15.01 -2.85
CA ARG A 328 5.40 16.30 -2.83
C ARG A 328 5.50 16.99 -1.45
N LEU A 329 5.35 16.22 -0.37
CA LEU A 329 5.41 16.72 1.00
C LEU A 329 6.76 17.39 1.32
N GLU A 330 7.85 16.79 0.83
CA GLU A 330 9.19 17.33 0.99
C GLU A 330 9.41 18.55 0.06
N SER A 331 9.06 18.42 -1.24
CA SER A 331 9.34 19.46 -2.23
C SER A 331 8.50 20.73 -2.06
N GLU A 332 7.26 20.62 -1.57
CA GLU A 332 6.35 21.76 -1.38
C GLU A 332 6.40 22.33 0.05
N GLY A 333 7.31 21.82 0.89
CA GLY A 333 7.53 22.32 2.25
C GLY A 333 6.36 22.04 3.20
N ASP A 334 5.57 21.00 2.97
CA ASP A 334 4.43 20.61 3.81
C ASP A 334 4.86 20.25 5.22
N TYR A 335 6.00 19.59 5.37
CA TYR A 335 6.58 19.30 6.70
C TYR A 335 6.85 20.56 7.51
N ASN A 336 7.32 21.63 6.89
CA ASN A 336 7.57 22.90 7.60
C ASN A 336 6.25 23.52 8.10
N ARG A 337 5.19 23.47 7.29
CA ARG A 337 3.85 23.91 7.69
C ARG A 337 3.28 23.05 8.82
N ALA A 338 3.44 21.73 8.73
CA ALA A 338 3.07 20.79 9.79
C ALA A 338 3.81 21.07 11.10
N PHE A 339 5.13 21.29 11.06
CA PHE A 339 5.91 21.59 12.26
C PHE A 339 5.54 22.95 12.87
N ALA A 340 5.16 23.93 12.06
CA ALA A 340 4.60 25.19 12.56
C ALA A 340 3.27 24.96 13.28
N TYR A 341 2.39 24.10 12.76
CA TYR A 341 1.16 23.69 13.44
C TYR A 341 1.44 22.97 14.78
N LEU A 342 2.35 21.99 14.79
CA LEU A 342 2.66 21.17 15.98
C LEU A 342 3.18 21.99 17.18
N LYS A 343 3.80 23.15 16.93
CA LYS A 343 4.29 24.07 17.97
C LYS A 343 3.19 24.86 18.69
N GLN A 344 1.95 24.82 18.19
CA GLN A 344 0.82 25.50 18.82
C GLN A 344 0.38 24.78 20.11
N THR A 345 -0.09 25.54 21.10
CA THR A 345 -0.47 25.02 22.43
C THR A 345 -1.90 24.47 22.49
N ASN A 346 -2.86 25.11 21.81
CA ASN A 346 -4.28 24.72 21.79
C ASN A 346 -4.70 24.21 20.41
N LYS A 347 -3.98 23.20 19.92
CA LYS A 347 -4.20 22.60 18.60
C LYS A 347 -5.36 21.60 18.59
N GLU A 348 -6.17 21.68 17.54
CA GLU A 348 -7.30 20.79 17.24
C GLU A 348 -7.15 20.33 15.79
N TYR A 349 -7.03 19.02 15.55
CA TYR A 349 -6.73 18.48 14.22
C TYR A 349 -7.82 18.84 13.20
N LYS A 350 -9.09 18.82 13.63
CA LYS A 350 -10.24 19.17 12.81
C LYS A 350 -10.23 20.61 12.26
N ASN A 351 -9.47 21.51 12.90
CA ASN A 351 -9.36 22.92 12.53
C ASN A 351 -8.21 23.20 11.55
N ILE A 352 -7.47 22.18 11.12
CA ILE A 352 -6.43 22.34 10.10
C ILE A 352 -7.11 22.56 8.75
N ASP A 353 -6.89 23.73 8.15
CA ASP A 353 -7.43 24.08 6.82
C ASP A 353 -6.58 23.52 5.67
N ASP A 354 -5.27 23.32 5.90
CA ASP A 354 -4.35 22.78 4.91
C ASP A 354 -4.40 21.23 4.88
N LEU A 355 -4.94 20.68 3.79
CA LEU A 355 -5.10 19.25 3.61
C LEU A 355 -3.76 18.49 3.57
N PHE A 356 -2.68 19.12 3.11
CA PHE A 356 -1.37 18.48 3.07
C PHE A 356 -0.71 18.48 4.45
N VAL A 357 -0.97 19.50 5.27
CA VAL A 357 -0.60 19.45 6.70
C VAL A 357 -1.32 18.30 7.41
N LYS A 358 -2.62 18.07 7.12
CA LYS A 358 -3.34 16.89 7.63
C LYS A 358 -2.70 15.59 7.13
N LEU A 359 -2.31 15.52 5.85
CA LEU A 359 -1.68 14.35 5.24
C LEU A 359 -0.35 14.00 5.89
N VAL A 360 0.44 14.99 6.34
CA VAL A 360 1.72 14.74 7.03
C VAL A 360 1.54 13.82 8.24
N MET A 361 0.49 14.01 9.06
CA MET A 361 0.20 13.09 10.17
C MET A 361 0.05 11.64 9.69
N LEU A 362 -0.74 11.43 8.65
CA LEU A 362 -0.97 10.09 8.09
C LEU A 362 0.37 9.52 7.57
N TRP A 363 1.09 10.30 6.77
CA TRP A 363 2.32 9.84 6.15
C TRP A 363 3.44 9.55 7.16
N GLN A 364 3.51 10.27 8.28
CA GLN A 364 4.46 9.98 9.36
C GLN A 364 4.27 8.58 9.97
N LEU A 365 3.05 8.05 10.00
CA LEU A 365 2.81 6.67 10.43
C LEU A 365 3.41 5.67 9.43
N HIS A 366 3.29 5.93 8.13
CA HIS A 366 3.99 5.14 7.10
C HIS A 366 5.51 5.21 7.26
N LEU A 367 6.06 6.40 7.50
CA LEU A 367 7.52 6.58 7.68
C LEU A 367 8.04 5.87 8.94
N ALA A 368 7.26 5.85 10.01
CA ALA A 368 7.64 5.22 11.28
C ALA A 368 7.54 3.69 11.22
N TYR A 369 6.46 3.15 10.66
CA TYR A 369 6.14 1.72 10.72
C TYR A 369 6.38 0.95 9.42
N GLY A 370 6.72 1.66 8.34
CA GLY A 370 7.13 1.10 7.06
C GLY A 370 5.98 0.80 6.08
N ASP A 371 6.34 0.19 4.96
CA ASP A 371 5.47 -0.09 3.82
C ASP A 371 4.23 -0.92 4.17
N ASP A 372 4.29 -1.76 5.20
CA ASP A 372 3.21 -2.67 5.58
C ASP A 372 2.19 -2.05 6.53
N PHE A 373 2.42 -0.83 7.05
CA PHE A 373 1.53 -0.19 8.01
C PHE A 373 0.11 0.03 7.44
N TYR A 374 -0.01 0.80 6.35
CA TYR A 374 -1.30 1.05 5.71
C TYR A 374 -1.92 -0.21 5.08
N PRO A 375 -1.18 -1.10 4.42
CA PRO A 375 -1.70 -2.39 3.99
C PRO A 375 -2.39 -3.16 5.11
N ASN A 376 -1.75 -3.27 6.29
CA ASN A 376 -2.32 -3.97 7.44
C ASN A 376 -3.51 -3.22 8.04
N LEU A 377 -3.51 -1.89 8.04
CA LEU A 377 -4.66 -1.08 8.46
C LEU A 377 -5.88 -1.32 7.55
N HIS A 378 -5.67 -1.32 6.24
CA HIS A 378 -6.75 -1.61 5.28
C HIS A 378 -7.31 -3.01 5.45
N LYS A 379 -6.45 -4.02 5.64
CA LYS A 379 -6.86 -5.40 5.90
C LYS A 379 -7.67 -5.49 7.18
N LEU A 380 -7.20 -4.87 8.28
CA LEU A 380 -7.92 -4.83 9.54
C LEU A 380 -9.33 -4.26 9.37
N TYR A 381 -9.49 -3.09 8.73
CA TYR A 381 -10.83 -2.50 8.54
C TYR A 381 -11.72 -3.33 7.61
N ARG A 382 -11.13 -4.02 6.64
CA ARG A 382 -11.87 -4.90 5.73
C ARG A 382 -12.43 -6.15 6.41
N GLU A 383 -11.73 -6.62 7.45
CA GLU A 383 -12.11 -7.78 8.25
C GLU A 383 -13.14 -7.45 9.34
N ILE A 384 -13.37 -6.16 9.66
CA ILE A 384 -14.41 -5.76 10.60
C ILE A 384 -15.79 -6.07 10.00
N PRO A 385 -16.68 -6.79 10.72
CA PRO A 385 -18.06 -6.99 10.31
C PRO A 385 -18.80 -5.67 10.06
N GLU A 386 -19.69 -5.65 9.05
CA GLU A 386 -20.36 -4.42 8.59
C GLU A 386 -21.11 -3.68 9.72
N ASP A 387 -21.76 -4.42 10.61
CA ASP A 387 -22.51 -3.91 11.74
C ASP A 387 -21.65 -3.30 12.87
N GLN A 388 -20.34 -3.60 12.85
CA GLN A 388 -19.33 -3.13 13.80
C GLN A 388 -18.46 -1.98 13.23
N LEU A 389 -18.65 -1.60 11.97
CA LEU A 389 -17.93 -0.47 11.39
C LEU A 389 -18.35 0.85 12.06
N PRO A 390 -17.42 1.82 12.20
CA PRO A 390 -17.73 3.13 12.75
C PRO A 390 -18.76 3.86 11.88
N LYS A 391 -19.77 4.46 12.53
CA LYS A 391 -20.95 5.04 11.85
C LYS A 391 -20.86 6.56 11.75
N THR A 392 -20.46 7.22 12.83
CA THR A 392 -20.28 8.67 12.87
C THR A 392 -18.84 9.07 12.60
N ASP A 393 -18.59 10.34 12.25
CA ASP A 393 -17.23 10.84 12.06
C ASP A 393 -16.39 10.76 13.35
N GLU A 394 -17.02 10.96 14.50
CA GLU A 394 -16.37 10.76 15.80
C GLU A 394 -16.00 9.28 16.01
N ASP A 395 -16.90 8.34 15.71
CA ASP A 395 -16.59 6.90 15.79
C ASP A 395 -15.41 6.54 14.88
N LYS A 396 -15.35 7.12 13.67
CA LYS A 396 -14.25 6.88 12.72
C LYS A 396 -12.92 7.39 13.27
N ILE A 397 -12.89 8.59 13.87
CA ILE A 397 -11.70 9.15 14.50
C ILE A 397 -11.22 8.25 15.65
N GLN A 398 -12.13 7.87 16.55
CA GLN A 398 -11.79 7.03 17.70
C GLN A 398 -11.35 5.62 17.26
N ALA A 399 -12.02 5.02 16.28
CA ALA A 399 -11.61 3.77 15.67
C ALA A 399 -10.24 3.88 14.99
N TYR A 400 -9.94 5.00 14.32
CA TYR A 400 -8.66 5.22 13.67
C TYR A 400 -7.52 5.23 14.68
N ILE A 401 -7.66 5.98 15.78
CA ILE A 401 -6.66 6.03 16.88
C ILE A 401 -6.42 4.63 17.46
N TYR A 402 -7.48 3.87 17.71
CA TYR A 402 -7.38 2.52 18.25
C TYR A 402 -6.75 1.52 17.27
N ASN A 403 -7.23 1.48 16.02
CA ASN A 403 -6.81 0.51 15.02
C ASN A 403 -5.38 0.76 14.53
N THR A 404 -4.96 2.03 14.41
CA THR A 404 -3.55 2.35 14.13
C THR A 404 -2.64 1.90 15.27
N SER A 405 -3.04 2.08 16.54
CA SER A 405 -2.28 1.55 17.69
C SER A 405 -2.18 0.02 17.68
N LYS A 406 -3.26 -0.65 17.27
CA LYS A 406 -3.30 -2.11 17.13
C LYS A 406 -2.38 -2.60 16.01
N VAL A 407 -2.39 -1.95 14.84
CA VAL A 407 -1.54 -2.30 13.68
C VAL A 407 -0.07 -2.01 13.96
N ALA A 408 0.23 -0.85 14.55
CA ALA A 408 1.57 -0.47 14.97
C ALA A 408 2.13 -1.37 16.08
N LYS A 409 1.26 -2.11 16.79
CA LYS A 409 1.58 -2.82 18.03
C LYS A 409 2.26 -1.90 19.06
N GLN A 410 1.87 -0.63 19.06
CA GLN A 410 2.36 0.41 19.95
C GLN A 410 1.20 1.31 20.37
N ASN A 411 1.25 1.84 21.58
CA ASN A 411 0.31 2.85 22.03
C ASN A 411 0.67 4.20 21.38
N LEU A 412 -0.16 4.63 20.41
CA LEU A 412 0.01 5.85 19.63
C LEU A 412 -0.69 7.08 20.21
N LEU A 413 -1.28 6.99 21.42
CA LEU A 413 -1.90 8.15 22.06
C LEU A 413 -0.97 9.38 22.11
N PRO A 414 0.33 9.26 22.45
CA PRO A 414 1.23 10.42 22.45
C PRO A 414 1.35 11.08 21.07
N PHE A 415 1.34 10.29 19.99
CA PHE A 415 1.40 10.82 18.62
C PHE A 415 0.14 11.62 18.27
N PHE A 416 -1.04 11.07 18.57
CA PHE A 416 -2.31 11.74 18.28
C PHE A 416 -2.53 12.98 19.17
N ASP A 417 -2.07 12.93 20.42
CA ASP A 417 -2.07 14.09 21.32
C ASP A 417 -1.20 15.23 20.76
N GLN A 418 -0.05 14.90 20.17
CA GLN A 418 0.78 15.90 19.49
C GLN A 418 0.12 16.50 18.26
N TRP A 419 -0.70 15.74 17.54
CA TRP A 419 -1.45 16.25 16.39
C TRP A 419 -2.78 16.92 16.75
N GLY A 420 -3.19 16.89 18.02
CA GLY A 420 -4.50 17.40 18.44
C GLY A 420 -5.68 16.58 17.92
N LEU A 421 -5.46 15.32 17.52
CA LEU A 421 -6.53 14.36 17.17
C LEU A 421 -6.92 13.62 18.45
N LYS A 422 -7.85 14.19 19.21
CA LYS A 422 -8.07 13.82 20.61
C LYS A 422 -8.79 12.49 20.77
N ALA A 423 -8.15 11.56 21.48
CA ALA A 423 -8.81 10.34 21.95
C ALA A 423 -9.75 10.64 23.13
N THR A 424 -10.96 10.09 23.10
CA THR A 424 -11.85 10.09 24.27
C THR A 424 -11.27 9.22 25.39
N GLN A 425 -11.78 9.40 26.61
CA GLN A 425 -11.34 8.59 27.75
C GLN A 425 -11.57 7.09 27.53
N GLU A 426 -12.68 6.72 26.89
CA GLU A 426 -12.98 5.33 26.53
C GLU A 426 -11.94 4.77 25.55
N THR A 427 -11.60 5.52 24.50
CA THR A 427 -10.58 5.11 23.52
C THR A 427 -9.21 4.98 24.16
N ARG A 428 -8.83 5.89 25.07
CA ARG A 428 -7.57 5.79 25.82
C ARG A 428 -7.51 4.49 26.61
N GLN A 429 -8.55 4.17 27.37
CA GLN A 429 -8.65 2.92 28.12
C GLN A 429 -8.56 1.69 27.20
N LYS A 430 -9.23 1.70 26.04
CA LYS A 430 -9.15 0.62 25.05
C LYS A 430 -7.73 0.44 24.50
N VAL A 431 -7.02 1.53 24.20
CA VAL A 431 -5.63 1.48 23.72
C VAL A 431 -4.69 0.98 24.82
N GLU A 432 -4.83 1.48 26.04
CA GLU A 432 -4.02 1.04 27.19
C GLU A 432 -4.25 -0.43 27.53
N ALA A 433 -5.47 -0.94 27.37
CA ALA A 433 -5.81 -2.33 27.57
C ALA A 433 -5.14 -3.28 26.56
N LEU A 434 -4.65 -2.79 25.40
CA LEU A 434 -3.83 -3.58 24.48
C LEU A 434 -2.47 -3.95 25.09
N ASN A 435 -2.03 -3.26 26.14
CA ASN A 435 -0.72 -3.42 26.78
C ASN A 435 0.49 -3.31 25.82
N ASN A 436 0.31 -2.59 24.71
CA ASN A 436 1.37 -2.32 23.74
C ASN A 436 2.41 -1.34 24.31
N PRO A 437 3.68 -1.43 23.89
CA PRO A 437 4.71 -0.43 24.23
C PRO A 437 4.26 1.00 23.92
N THR A 438 4.52 1.93 24.84
CA THR A 438 4.15 3.33 24.66
C THR A 438 5.19 4.06 23.84
N LEU A 439 4.74 4.68 22.73
CA LEU A 439 5.58 5.48 21.86
C LEU A 439 6.21 6.65 22.64
N ILE A 440 7.52 6.81 22.51
CA ILE A 440 8.25 7.97 23.06
C ILE A 440 9.06 8.73 22.00
N ALA A 441 9.37 8.09 20.88
CA ALA A 441 10.04 8.76 19.77
C ALA A 441 9.12 9.82 19.16
N PRO A 442 9.65 11.01 18.80
CA PRO A 442 8.87 12.08 18.19
C PRO A 442 8.63 11.79 16.71
N ILE A 443 7.87 10.73 16.39
CA ILE A 443 7.57 10.39 14.98
C ILE A 443 6.74 11.48 14.29
N TRP A 444 6.13 12.39 15.06
CA TRP A 444 5.51 13.62 14.57
C TRP A 444 6.52 14.64 14.00
N GLU A 445 7.82 14.40 14.14
CA GLU A 445 8.91 15.17 13.53
C GLU A 445 9.52 14.47 12.30
N ALA A 446 9.00 13.30 11.91
CA ALA A 446 9.53 12.55 10.78
C ALA A 446 9.24 13.25 9.44
N THR A 447 10.23 13.22 8.55
CA THR A 447 10.11 13.58 7.13
C THR A 447 10.59 12.44 6.23
N ASP A 448 10.31 12.50 4.93
CA ASP A 448 10.82 11.50 3.98
C ASP A 448 12.36 11.45 3.99
N ALA A 449 13.02 12.62 4.07
CA ALA A 449 14.48 12.72 4.14
C ALA A 449 15.07 12.29 5.50
N LYS A 450 14.30 12.43 6.59
CA LYS A 450 14.73 12.12 7.95
C LYS A 450 13.64 11.34 8.70
N PRO A 451 13.46 10.05 8.39
CA PRO A 451 12.48 9.22 9.09
C PRO A 451 12.91 9.01 10.55
N VAL A 452 11.92 8.86 11.43
CA VAL A 452 12.14 8.60 12.87
C VAL A 452 11.65 7.20 13.18
N LYS A 453 12.53 6.36 13.71
CA LYS A 453 12.15 5.01 14.16
C LYS A 453 11.27 5.11 15.43
N PRO A 454 10.20 4.32 15.53
CA PRO A 454 9.22 4.43 16.61
C PRO A 454 9.73 3.75 17.89
N LEU A 455 10.72 4.34 18.55
CA LEU A 455 11.19 3.86 19.84
C LEU A 455 10.06 3.94 20.88
N ALA A 456 9.86 2.85 21.61
CA ALA A 456 8.81 2.73 22.60
C ALA A 456 9.33 2.12 23.90
N VAL A 457 8.67 2.46 25.02
CA VAL A 457 8.88 1.83 26.33
C VAL A 457 8.00 0.59 26.40
N LEU A 458 8.62 -0.59 26.60
CA LEU A 458 7.90 -1.84 26.71
C LEU A 458 7.02 -1.84 27.96
N SER A 459 5.81 -2.39 27.85
CA SER A 459 4.87 -2.49 28.97
C SER A 459 5.43 -3.40 30.06
N LYS A 460 5.47 -2.92 31.30
CA LYS A 460 5.89 -3.73 32.46
C LYS A 460 4.92 -4.85 32.80
N LYS A 461 3.65 -4.70 32.42
CA LYS A 461 2.58 -5.69 32.70
C LYS A 461 2.81 -7.05 32.04
N ILE A 462 3.62 -7.09 30.97
CA ILE A 462 3.98 -8.33 30.26
C ILE A 462 5.31 -8.91 30.75
N MET A 463 6.01 -8.24 31.67
CA MET A 463 7.33 -8.63 32.13
C MET A 463 7.29 -9.43 33.43
N LYS A 464 8.32 -10.24 33.65
CA LYS A 464 8.63 -10.84 34.95
C LYS A 464 10.03 -10.43 35.37
N ALA A 465 10.24 -10.22 36.67
CA ALA A 465 11.54 -9.90 37.24
C ALA A 465 11.98 -10.97 38.24
N SER A 466 13.28 -11.25 38.25
CA SER A 466 13.94 -12.12 39.23
C SER A 466 15.30 -11.55 39.60
N ALA A 467 15.77 -11.81 40.81
CA ALA A 467 17.09 -11.39 41.25
C ALA A 467 17.83 -12.53 41.96
N ASN A 468 19.16 -12.52 41.93
CA ASN A 468 19.96 -13.48 42.70
C ASN A 468 20.08 -13.12 44.18
N SER A 469 19.63 -11.92 44.56
CA SER A 469 19.58 -11.42 45.92
C SER A 469 18.44 -10.42 46.04
N GLU A 470 17.61 -10.60 47.06
CA GLU A 470 16.53 -9.67 47.41
C GLU A 470 16.31 -9.69 48.92
N GLU A 471 15.87 -8.56 49.46
CA GLU A 471 15.39 -8.47 50.84
C GLU A 471 13.88 -8.72 50.90
N SER A 472 13.38 -9.10 52.09
CA SER A 472 11.99 -9.50 52.33
C SER A 472 10.90 -8.55 51.77
N THR A 473 11.11 -7.24 51.87
CA THR A 473 10.20 -6.21 51.40
C THR A 473 10.61 -5.61 50.06
N GLY A 474 11.66 -6.12 49.41
CA GLY A 474 12.33 -5.48 48.28
C GLY A 474 12.50 -6.45 47.12
N SER A 475 11.45 -7.20 46.79
CA SER A 475 11.46 -8.22 45.75
C SER A 475 11.77 -7.64 44.35
N ALA A 476 12.34 -8.47 43.47
CA ALA A 476 12.68 -8.07 42.10
C ALA A 476 11.50 -7.48 41.31
N SER A 477 10.28 -7.96 41.58
CA SER A 477 9.05 -7.48 40.93
C SER A 477 8.77 -5.99 41.14
N LYS A 478 9.26 -5.41 42.24
CA LYS A 478 9.11 -3.97 42.52
C LYS A 478 9.88 -3.08 41.56
N ALA A 479 10.93 -3.60 40.92
CA ALA A 479 11.66 -2.87 39.89
C ALA A 479 10.86 -2.68 38.59
N ILE A 480 9.70 -3.33 38.46
CA ILE A 480 8.85 -3.27 37.26
C ILE A 480 7.36 -3.14 37.62
N ASP A 481 7.01 -2.61 38.80
CA ASP A 481 5.61 -2.50 39.20
C ASP A 481 4.95 -1.16 38.79
N GLY A 482 5.76 -0.22 38.27
CA GLY A 482 5.30 1.08 37.80
C GLY A 482 5.07 2.09 38.92
N LYS A 483 5.51 1.80 40.15
CA LYS A 483 5.43 2.66 41.33
C LYS A 483 6.82 3.11 41.77
N THR A 484 7.10 4.40 41.57
CA THR A 484 8.40 5.02 41.91
C THR A 484 8.69 5.07 43.41
N ASP A 485 7.69 4.86 44.27
CA ASP A 485 7.80 4.83 45.73
C ASP A 485 8.07 3.42 46.29
N THR A 486 8.09 2.39 45.44
CA THR A 486 8.59 1.07 45.80
C THR A 486 9.91 0.78 45.08
N PHE A 487 10.64 -0.25 45.51
CA PHE A 487 11.91 -0.62 44.88
C PHE A 487 12.30 -2.08 45.18
N TRP A 488 13.01 -2.70 44.25
CA TRP A 488 13.84 -3.86 44.53
C TRP A 488 15.07 -3.43 45.34
N HIS A 489 15.49 -4.25 46.29
CA HIS A 489 16.73 -4.09 47.03
C HIS A 489 17.34 -5.47 47.27
N CYS A 490 18.65 -5.63 47.08
CA CYS A 490 19.33 -6.88 47.40
C CYS A 490 19.28 -7.18 48.91
N SER A 491 19.67 -8.38 49.34
CA SER A 491 19.73 -8.70 50.77
C SER A 491 20.63 -7.73 51.55
N TRP A 492 20.37 -7.53 52.85
CA TRP A 492 21.12 -6.62 53.73
C TRP A 492 22.57 -7.07 54.05
N THR A 493 23.11 -8.03 53.30
CA THR A 493 24.53 -8.38 53.34
C THR A 493 25.28 -7.63 52.22
N PRO A 494 26.14 -6.65 52.56
CA PRO A 494 26.82 -5.83 51.56
C PRO A 494 27.93 -6.61 50.83
N ASN A 495 28.37 -6.06 49.69
CA ASN A 495 29.52 -6.49 48.91
C ASN A 495 29.44 -7.94 48.40
N GLN A 496 28.23 -8.46 48.15
CA GLN A 496 28.00 -9.79 47.57
C GLN A 496 27.94 -9.74 46.03
N TYR A 497 28.77 -8.91 45.41
CA TYR A 497 28.78 -8.72 43.96
C TYR A 497 29.15 -10.02 43.21
N PRO A 498 28.61 -10.24 42.00
CA PRO A 498 27.64 -9.38 41.33
C PRO A 498 26.19 -9.58 41.82
N TYR A 499 25.44 -8.47 41.92
CA TYR A 499 23.98 -8.55 42.06
C TYR A 499 23.34 -8.55 40.68
N ASN A 500 22.43 -9.49 40.41
CA ASN A 500 21.77 -9.64 39.13
C ASN A 500 20.29 -9.35 39.29
N LEU A 501 19.76 -8.47 38.44
CA LEU A 501 18.33 -8.28 38.21
C LEU A 501 18.03 -8.69 36.76
N THR A 502 17.19 -9.70 36.58
CA THR A 502 16.83 -10.26 35.27
C THR A 502 15.36 -10.01 34.98
N LEU A 503 15.08 -9.42 33.82
CA LEU A 503 13.76 -9.18 33.27
C LEU A 503 13.48 -10.14 32.11
N GLU A 504 12.34 -10.82 32.14
CA GLU A 504 11.77 -11.57 31.02
C GLU A 504 10.69 -10.71 30.34
N LEU A 505 10.82 -10.45 29.03
CA LEU A 505 10.00 -9.49 28.27
C LEU A 505 8.65 -10.05 27.76
N GLY A 506 8.31 -11.29 28.12
CA GLY A 506 7.18 -12.03 27.57
C GLY A 506 7.48 -12.60 26.18
N ASP A 507 7.57 -11.72 25.18
CA ASP A 507 7.91 -12.05 23.79
C ASP A 507 9.35 -11.66 23.43
N THR A 508 9.89 -12.29 22.39
CA THR A 508 11.16 -11.86 21.80
C THR A 508 10.98 -10.53 21.07
N ARG A 509 11.79 -9.52 21.41
CA ARG A 509 11.69 -8.16 20.85
C ARG A 509 13.05 -7.57 20.54
N THR A 510 13.10 -6.62 19.62
CA THR A 510 14.32 -5.84 19.34
C THR A 510 14.38 -4.66 20.30
N ILE A 511 15.39 -4.63 21.17
CA ILE A 511 15.61 -3.60 22.18
C ILE A 511 16.90 -2.85 21.91
N SER A 512 16.99 -1.60 22.34
CA SER A 512 18.18 -0.75 22.12
C SER A 512 18.55 0.11 23.33
N GLN A 513 17.72 0.11 24.38
CA GLN A 513 17.99 0.90 25.56
C GLN A 513 17.36 0.28 26.82
N LEU A 514 18.02 0.50 27.95
CA LEU A 514 17.51 0.24 29.29
C LEU A 514 17.55 1.55 30.08
N ALA A 515 16.46 1.90 30.76
CA ALA A 515 16.43 2.99 31.70
C ALA A 515 16.32 2.47 33.13
N TYR A 516 17.07 3.08 34.04
CA TYR A 516 17.15 2.73 35.46
C TYR A 516 16.77 3.94 36.30
N LEU A 517 15.81 3.77 37.20
CA LEU A 517 15.46 4.76 38.23
C LEU A 517 15.94 4.22 39.59
N PRO A 518 16.86 4.92 40.27
CA PRO A 518 17.19 4.61 41.65
C PRO A 518 16.00 4.77 42.61
N ARG A 519 16.08 4.22 43.82
CA ARG A 519 15.09 4.48 44.89
C ARG A 519 14.86 5.98 45.09
N GLN A 520 13.60 6.38 45.31
CA GLN A 520 13.17 7.78 45.38
C GLN A 520 12.83 8.28 46.79
N ASP A 521 13.18 7.51 47.82
CA ASP A 521 12.88 7.80 49.23
C ASP A 521 13.95 8.66 49.94
N GLY A 522 14.79 9.35 49.17
CA GLY A 522 15.87 10.19 49.68
C GLY A 522 17.15 9.44 50.07
N SER A 523 17.11 8.12 50.20
CA SER A 523 18.32 7.32 50.48
C SER A 523 19.18 7.17 49.22
N GLU A 524 20.50 7.04 49.43
CA GLU A 524 21.44 6.67 48.37
C GLU A 524 21.79 5.18 48.33
N ASN A 525 21.30 4.41 49.30
CA ASN A 525 21.70 3.02 49.47
C ASN A 525 21.31 2.15 48.26
N GLY A 526 22.30 1.43 47.73
CA GLY A 526 22.10 0.52 46.61
C GLY A 526 22.00 1.17 45.23
N ARG A 527 22.21 2.49 45.11
CA ARG A 527 22.32 3.14 43.79
C ARG A 527 23.37 2.43 42.94
N ILE A 528 22.99 1.96 41.75
CA ILE A 528 23.88 1.23 40.85
C ILE A 528 24.92 2.22 40.28
N LEU A 529 26.21 1.96 40.50
CA LEU A 529 27.31 2.81 40.05
C LEU A 529 28.07 2.20 38.87
N THR A 530 28.22 0.88 38.82
CA THR A 530 28.85 0.16 37.72
C THR A 530 28.04 -1.08 37.37
N TYR A 531 27.80 -1.29 36.08
CA TYR A 531 26.93 -2.35 35.60
C TYR A 531 27.44 -2.96 34.29
N ASN A 532 27.00 -4.20 34.05
CA ASN A 532 27.00 -4.86 32.75
C ASN A 532 25.55 -5.18 32.36
N ILE A 533 25.23 -5.12 31.07
CA ILE A 533 23.93 -5.54 30.53
C ILE A 533 24.16 -6.75 29.64
N TYR A 534 23.39 -7.79 29.89
CA TYR A 534 23.35 -9.00 29.08
C TYR A 534 21.97 -9.23 28.51
N THR A 535 21.89 -9.86 27.35
CA THR A 535 20.63 -10.30 26.75
C THR A 535 20.66 -11.78 26.41
N SER A 536 19.48 -12.38 26.32
CA SER A 536 19.29 -13.75 25.89
C SER A 536 17.95 -13.91 25.17
N VAL A 537 17.85 -14.86 24.24
CA VAL A 537 16.59 -15.29 23.62
C VAL A 537 16.04 -16.57 24.24
N ASP A 538 16.88 -17.36 24.92
CA ASP A 538 16.56 -18.68 25.46
C ASP A 538 16.56 -18.76 27.01
N GLY A 539 17.07 -17.72 27.68
CA GLY A 539 17.19 -17.68 29.14
C GLY A 539 18.35 -18.52 29.70
N VAL A 540 19.18 -19.10 28.82
CA VAL A 540 20.30 -19.98 29.19
C VAL A 540 21.62 -19.31 28.82
N LYS A 541 21.78 -18.93 27.54
CA LYS A 541 22.98 -18.24 27.08
C LYS A 541 22.75 -16.73 27.11
N TYR A 542 23.57 -16.04 27.88
CA TYR A 542 23.54 -14.58 27.99
C TYR A 542 24.78 -13.97 27.32
N ASP A 543 24.54 -13.09 26.36
CA ASP A 543 25.60 -12.34 25.68
C ASP A 543 25.69 -10.93 26.28
N LYS A 544 26.91 -10.47 26.60
CA LYS A 544 27.13 -9.11 27.11
C LYS A 544 26.98 -8.11 25.96
N ILE A 545 26.05 -7.16 26.10
CA ILE A 545 25.76 -6.17 25.07
C ILE A 545 26.19 -4.75 25.43
N SER A 546 26.38 -4.47 26.72
CA SER A 546 26.79 -3.15 27.21
C SER A 546 27.43 -3.23 28.60
N SER A 547 28.17 -2.19 28.96
CA SER A 547 28.66 -1.95 30.31
C SER A 547 28.94 -0.46 30.50
N GLY A 548 28.87 0.02 31.73
CA GLY A 548 29.17 1.41 32.00
C GLY A 548 29.05 1.77 33.47
N THR A 549 29.06 3.07 33.71
CA THR A 549 28.91 3.67 35.02
C THR A 549 27.76 4.66 35.03
N TRP A 550 27.11 4.84 36.18
CA TRP A 550 26.11 5.88 36.41
C TRP A 550 26.51 6.76 37.59
N GLU A 551 26.16 8.04 37.51
CA GLU A 551 26.39 8.99 38.60
C GLU A 551 25.57 8.64 39.84
N ASN A 552 26.14 8.88 41.03
CA ASN A 552 25.45 8.73 42.31
C ASN A 552 24.45 9.89 42.56
N ASN A 553 23.33 9.89 41.85
CA ASN A 553 22.20 10.78 42.11
C ASN A 553 20.87 10.09 41.78
N SER A 554 19.76 10.64 42.28
CA SER A 554 18.42 10.04 42.16
C SER A 554 17.79 10.12 40.76
N ASN A 555 18.44 10.81 39.81
CA ASN A 555 17.88 11.00 38.47
C ASN A 555 17.77 9.66 37.72
N LYS A 556 16.80 9.56 36.80
CA LYS A 556 16.73 8.44 35.86
C LYS A 556 18.02 8.36 35.04
N LYS A 557 18.53 7.15 34.84
CA LYS A 557 19.74 6.82 34.10
C LYS A 557 19.40 6.00 32.88
N ASN A 558 20.21 6.10 31.83
CA ASN A 558 20.02 5.33 30.60
C ASN A 558 21.30 4.56 30.25
N ALA A 559 21.11 3.40 29.66
CA ALA A 559 22.13 2.65 28.96
C ALA A 559 21.63 2.38 27.54
N THR A 560 22.30 2.95 26.56
CA THR A 560 22.00 2.77 25.13
C THR A 560 22.99 1.81 24.52
N PHE A 561 22.52 0.94 23.63
CA PHE A 561 23.33 -0.08 22.97
C PHE A 561 22.81 -0.35 21.56
N ASN A 562 23.61 -1.05 20.76
CA ASN A 562 23.19 -1.45 19.42
C ASN A 562 21.92 -2.31 19.50
N PRO A 563 20.92 -2.10 18.62
CA PRO A 563 19.69 -2.89 18.64
C PRO A 563 19.96 -4.40 18.63
N VAL A 564 19.35 -5.12 19.57
CA VAL A 564 19.53 -6.56 19.74
C VAL A 564 18.19 -7.23 20.00
N THR A 565 18.00 -8.41 19.40
CA THR A 565 16.83 -9.25 19.66
C THR A 565 17.00 -9.98 20.99
N ALA A 566 16.06 -9.80 21.91
CA ALA A 566 16.12 -10.37 23.25
C ALA A 566 14.72 -10.77 23.77
N LYS A 567 14.68 -11.83 24.58
CA LYS A 567 13.55 -12.18 25.45
C LYS A 567 13.88 -11.94 26.92
N TYR A 568 15.16 -12.01 27.29
CA TYR A 568 15.65 -11.75 28.64
C TYR A 568 16.69 -10.64 28.63
N VAL A 569 16.64 -9.78 29.64
CA VAL A 569 17.60 -8.69 29.88
C VAL A 569 18.10 -8.81 31.32
N LYS A 570 19.41 -8.91 31.51
CA LYS A 570 20.03 -9.02 32.84
C LYS A 570 20.92 -7.81 33.10
N VAL A 571 20.61 -7.08 34.16
CA VAL A 571 21.47 -6.05 34.74
C VAL A 571 22.34 -6.72 35.80
N GLU A 572 23.63 -6.82 35.52
CA GLU A 572 24.64 -7.31 36.46
C GLU A 572 25.32 -6.09 37.10
N VAL A 573 25.05 -5.85 38.37
CA VAL A 573 25.63 -4.77 39.17
C VAL A 573 26.95 -5.26 39.73
N THR A 574 28.04 -4.58 39.35
CA THR A 574 29.39 -4.89 39.82
C THR A 574 29.87 -3.92 40.89
N ASN A 575 29.22 -2.77 41.03
CA ASN A 575 29.44 -1.81 42.10
C ASN A 575 28.18 -0.97 42.34
N GLY A 576 27.83 -0.74 43.59
CA GLY A 576 26.68 0.06 44.00
C GLY A 576 26.92 0.73 45.35
N GLN A 577 26.23 1.84 45.58
CA GLN A 577 26.45 2.68 46.76
C GLN A 577 26.26 1.88 48.05
N ASN A 578 27.22 2.02 48.98
CA ASN A 578 27.32 1.30 50.26
C ASN A 578 27.41 -0.24 50.15
N GLY A 579 27.79 -0.78 48.99
CA GLY A 579 27.94 -2.23 48.83
C GLY A 579 26.64 -2.95 48.46
N PHE A 580 25.57 -2.23 48.09
CA PHE A 580 24.25 -2.81 47.78
C PHE A 580 23.81 -2.55 46.34
N ALA A 581 22.68 -3.12 45.92
CA ALA A 581 21.99 -2.82 44.67
C ALA A 581 20.49 -2.61 44.93
N SER A 582 19.90 -1.58 44.32
CA SER A 582 18.48 -1.27 44.40
C SER A 582 17.98 -0.59 43.13
N ALA A 583 16.70 -0.76 42.82
CA ALA A 583 16.04 -0.13 41.69
C ALA A 583 14.57 0.15 42.00
N ALA A 584 14.15 1.42 41.88
CA ALA A 584 12.73 1.76 41.90
C ALA A 584 12.07 1.26 40.62
N GLU A 585 12.66 1.59 39.47
CA GLU A 585 12.13 1.17 38.18
C GLU A 585 13.23 0.80 37.20
N VAL A 586 12.97 -0.21 36.38
CA VAL A 586 13.73 -0.54 35.19
C VAL A 586 12.79 -0.58 33.99
N ASP A 587 13.06 0.27 33.01
CA ASP A 587 12.32 0.34 31.75
C ASP A 587 13.18 -0.28 30.63
N ILE A 588 12.57 -1.08 29.77
CA ILE A 588 13.20 -1.59 28.55
C ILE A 588 12.60 -0.88 27.35
N LEU A 589 13.45 -0.41 26.43
CA LEU A 589 13.06 0.37 25.27
C LEU A 589 13.48 -0.33 23.98
N GLY A 590 12.58 -0.34 22.99
CA GLY A 590 12.75 -1.06 21.73
C GLY A 590 11.79 -0.63 20.63
N TYR A 591 11.81 -1.37 19.53
CA TYR A 591 11.00 -1.12 18.33
C TYR A 591 9.87 -2.12 18.19
#